data_AF-A0A382ELH4-F1
#
_entry.id   AF-A0A382ELH4-F1
#
_cell.length_a   1.000
_cell.length_b   1.000
_cell.length_c   1.000
_cell.angle_alpha   90.00
_cell.angle_beta   90.00
_cell.angle_gamma   90.00
#
_symmetry.space_group_name_H-M   'P 1'
#
loop_
_entity.id
_entity.type
_entity.pdbx_description
1 polymer ?
#
loop_
_entity_poly.entity_id
_entity_poly.type
_entity_poly.pdbx_seq_one_letter_code
_entity_poly.pdbx_strand_id
1 'polypeptide(L)'
;MATSVYFSGAVQSEQNLYEDLVLESIKMFGQDVVYIPAERIYEDALLNETLNQYTHAYPIECFIENIEGFEGDGNLLGKFGLEIRDQGTFVIPKKRWHSVVGENLDIALGNNITTIPSEGDLLWMTMTDRLFEIKYVEPKLPFYQMQDLPVYTLTAELFEYNDQNFDTGMPEIDNIELMHANSYSYTTIAAANTNDFEIGEFVHQWTGLTDDGGTNINIISKVAAYEKVDTTTYTVMLVSPHQSTNGDGTFMENSVHATRLLVGQSSGSSRQITVDLTGTVKTEYNLDAFADNDEFELEGDSIIDFSEVNPFGDP
;
A
#
# COMPACT_ATOMS: atom_id res chain seq x y z
N MET A 1 -22.42 40.42 11.79
CA MET A 1 -21.05 40.44 11.26
C MET A 1 -21.06 41.29 9.99
N ALA A 2 -20.07 42.16 9.77
CA ALA A 2 -20.04 42.99 8.56
C ALA A 2 -19.66 42.11 7.37
N THR A 3 -20.57 41.91 6.42
CA THR A 3 -20.30 41.26 5.15
C THR A 3 -19.75 42.29 4.17
N SER A 4 -18.83 41.88 3.28
CA SER A 4 -18.43 42.73 2.17
C SER A 4 -19.65 43.12 1.34
N VAL A 5 -19.76 44.40 0.94
CA VAL A 5 -20.84 44.87 0.06
C VAL A 5 -20.74 44.25 -1.34
N TYR A 6 -19.54 43.75 -1.70
CA TYR A 6 -19.22 43.17 -3.01
C TYR A 6 -19.32 41.65 -3.06
N PHE A 7 -19.59 40.97 -1.94
CA PHE A 7 -19.72 39.52 -1.89
C PHE A 7 -20.97 39.12 -1.10
N SER A 8 -21.91 38.51 -1.80
CA SER A 8 -23.09 37.84 -1.28
C SER A 8 -22.82 36.33 -1.25
N GLY A 9 -22.74 35.76 -0.05
CA GLY A 9 -22.50 34.32 0.14
C GLY A 9 -23.60 33.38 -0.38
N ALA A 10 -24.66 33.91 -1.00
CA ALA A 10 -25.78 33.15 -1.55
C ALA A 10 -25.76 32.98 -3.08
N VAL A 11 -24.84 33.66 -3.80
CA VAL A 11 -24.79 33.63 -5.27
C VAL A 11 -23.72 32.64 -5.73
N GLN A 12 -24.12 31.62 -6.50
CA GLN A 12 -23.22 30.56 -6.98
C GLN A 12 -22.02 31.10 -7.77
N SER A 13 -22.21 32.13 -8.59
CA SER A 13 -21.10 32.70 -9.38
C SER A 13 -20.02 33.35 -8.52
N GLU A 14 -20.40 33.93 -7.38
CA GLU A 14 -19.45 34.54 -6.45
C GLU A 14 -18.77 33.48 -5.58
N GLN A 15 -19.50 32.42 -5.18
CA GLN A 15 -18.91 31.24 -4.54
C GLN A 15 -17.86 30.59 -5.44
N ASN A 16 -18.18 30.38 -6.72
CA ASN A 16 -17.24 29.81 -7.70
C ASN A 16 -15.99 30.70 -7.89
N LEU A 17 -16.16 32.03 -7.94
CA LEU A 17 -15.02 32.95 -8.03
C LEU A 17 -14.12 32.85 -6.79
N TYR A 18 -14.73 32.75 -5.61
CA TYR A 18 -13.98 32.58 -4.36
C TYR A 18 -13.23 31.23 -4.33
N GLU A 19 -13.88 30.14 -4.72
CA GLU A 19 -13.26 28.83 -4.87
C GLU A 19 -12.08 28.86 -5.85
N ASP A 20 -12.22 29.55 -6.99
CA ASP A 20 -11.16 29.71 -7.98
C ASP A 20 -9.97 30.50 -7.44
N LEU A 21 -10.23 31.57 -6.69
CA LEU A 21 -9.16 32.35 -6.05
C LEU A 21 -8.42 31.54 -4.99
N VAL A 22 -9.14 30.75 -4.18
CA VAL A 22 -8.52 29.88 -3.17
C VAL A 22 -7.69 28.78 -3.84
N LEU A 23 -8.22 28.14 -4.88
CA LEU A 23 -7.51 27.14 -5.66
C LEU A 23 -6.24 27.72 -6.29
N GLU A 24 -6.30 28.92 -6.87
CA GLU A 24 -5.12 29.59 -7.43
C GLU A 24 -4.09 29.93 -6.35
N SER A 25 -4.54 30.34 -5.16
CA SER A 25 -3.64 30.61 -4.03
C SER A 25 -2.89 29.35 -3.57
N ILE A 26 -3.58 28.21 -3.52
CA ILE A 26 -2.98 26.91 -3.15
C ILE A 26 -2.05 26.42 -4.26
N LYS A 27 -2.36 26.66 -5.53
CA LYS A 27 -1.41 26.35 -6.63
C LYS A 27 -0.12 27.16 -6.57
N MET A 28 -0.18 28.40 -6.08
CA MET A 28 0.99 29.28 -6.01
C MET A 28 1.88 29.00 -4.79
N PHE A 29 1.30 28.61 -3.65
CA PHE A 29 2.00 28.49 -2.37
C PHE A 29 1.97 27.09 -1.74
N GLY A 30 1.13 26.20 -2.25
CA GLY A 30 1.00 24.83 -1.80
C GLY A 30 2.13 23.93 -2.32
N GLN A 31 1.96 22.65 -2.05
CA GLN A 31 2.86 21.57 -2.47
C GLN A 31 2.08 20.51 -3.22
N ASP A 32 2.77 19.86 -4.15
CA ASP A 32 2.22 18.76 -4.94
C ASP A 32 2.29 17.46 -4.13
N VAL A 33 1.13 16.85 -3.92
CA VAL A 33 0.98 15.55 -3.26
C VAL A 33 0.21 14.61 -4.18
N VAL A 34 0.43 13.31 -4.03
CA VAL A 34 -0.31 12.31 -4.78
C VAL A 34 -1.38 11.72 -3.85
N TYR A 35 -2.64 11.89 -4.25
CA TYR A 35 -3.80 11.33 -3.58
C TYR A 35 -4.05 9.91 -4.09
N ILE A 36 -4.18 8.97 -3.18
CA ILE A 36 -4.33 7.56 -3.47
C ILE A 36 -5.59 7.07 -2.72
N PRO A 37 -6.71 6.84 -3.43
CA PRO A 37 -7.94 6.37 -2.81
C PRO A 37 -7.79 4.91 -2.36
N ALA A 38 -8.35 4.59 -1.18
CA ALA A 38 -8.41 3.23 -0.68
C ALA A 38 -9.57 2.46 -1.32
N GLU A 39 -9.27 1.28 -1.86
CA GLU A 39 -10.26 0.32 -2.32
C GLU A 39 -10.40 -0.79 -1.26
N ARG A 40 -11.57 -0.90 -0.64
CA ARG A 40 -11.83 -1.92 0.40
C ARG A 40 -12.21 -3.24 -0.27
N ILE A 41 -11.34 -4.24 -0.17
CA ILE A 41 -11.60 -5.59 -0.72
C ILE A 41 -12.47 -6.39 0.23
N TYR A 42 -12.12 -6.39 1.52
CA TYR A 42 -12.74 -7.23 2.53
C TYR A 42 -12.87 -6.49 3.86
N GLU A 43 -13.97 -6.74 4.56
CA GLU A 43 -14.24 -6.23 5.90
C GLU A 43 -14.55 -7.42 6.80
N ASP A 44 -13.73 -7.61 7.83
CA ASP A 44 -14.06 -8.53 8.91
C ASP A 44 -14.94 -7.81 9.94
N ALA A 45 -16.22 -8.15 9.96
CA ALA A 45 -17.18 -7.56 10.90
C ALA A 45 -16.96 -7.98 12.37
N LEU A 46 -16.19 -9.05 12.65
CA LEU A 46 -15.90 -9.50 14.02
C LEU A 46 -14.71 -8.77 14.62
N LEU A 47 -13.64 -8.58 13.83
CA LEU A 47 -12.41 -7.90 14.26
C LEU A 47 -12.42 -6.40 13.92
N ASN A 48 -13.38 -5.96 13.10
CA ASN A 48 -13.46 -4.60 12.57
C ASN A 48 -12.16 -4.19 11.86
N GLU A 49 -11.61 -5.14 11.10
CA GLU A 49 -10.42 -4.99 10.28
C GLU A 49 -10.83 -4.93 8.81
N THR A 50 -10.19 -4.07 8.04
CA THR A 50 -10.44 -3.93 6.61
C THR A 50 -9.16 -4.20 5.85
N LEU A 51 -9.24 -5.08 4.86
CA LEU A 51 -8.17 -5.27 3.89
C LEU A 51 -8.38 -4.27 2.74
N ASN A 52 -7.46 -3.31 2.65
CA ASN A 52 -7.49 -2.25 1.65
C ASN A 52 -6.43 -2.50 0.57
N GLN A 53 -6.74 -2.07 -0.65
CA GLN A 53 -5.83 -2.07 -1.80
C GLN A 53 -5.77 -0.67 -2.41
N TYR A 54 -4.63 -0.34 -3.02
CA TYR A 54 -4.37 0.95 -3.64
C TYR A 54 -3.98 0.76 -5.10
N THR A 55 -4.91 1.08 -6.01
CA THR A 55 -4.78 0.84 -7.47
C THR A 55 -4.66 2.11 -8.30
N HIS A 56 -4.91 3.27 -7.69
CA HIS A 56 -4.98 4.55 -8.40
C HIS A 56 -4.17 5.62 -7.68
N ALA A 57 -3.55 6.50 -8.45
CA ALA A 57 -2.79 7.63 -7.94
C ALA A 57 -3.14 8.90 -8.72
N TYR A 58 -3.45 9.97 -8.00
CA TYR A 58 -3.90 11.24 -8.56
C TYR A 58 -3.09 12.41 -7.99
N PRO A 59 -2.25 13.08 -8.79
CA PRO A 59 -1.51 14.25 -8.32
C PRO A 59 -2.46 15.44 -8.10
N ILE A 60 -2.37 16.05 -6.93
CA ILE A 60 -3.17 17.20 -6.51
C ILE A 60 -2.32 18.20 -5.72
N GLU A 61 -2.73 19.47 -5.72
CA GLU A 61 -2.07 20.50 -4.92
C GLU A 61 -2.75 20.61 -3.55
N CYS A 62 -1.95 20.60 -2.50
CA CYS A 62 -2.40 20.76 -1.12
C CYS A 62 -1.63 21.88 -0.41
N PHE A 63 -2.22 22.45 0.62
CA PHE A 63 -1.51 23.32 1.56
C PHE A 63 -1.31 22.58 2.87
N ILE A 64 -0.09 22.58 3.38
CA ILE A 64 0.24 21.94 4.67
C ILE A 64 0.25 23.04 5.72
N GLU A 65 -0.62 22.92 6.73
CA GLU A 65 -0.69 23.93 7.80
C GLU A 65 0.48 23.80 8.79
N ASN A 66 0.98 22.59 8.99
CA ASN A 66 2.06 22.31 9.93
C ASN A 66 3.45 22.42 9.24
N ILE A 67 3.91 23.65 9.01
CA ILE A 67 5.23 23.95 8.42
C ILE A 67 6.34 24.08 9.49
N GLU A 68 5.99 24.36 10.75
CA GLU A 68 6.96 24.52 11.85
C GLU A 68 7.20 23.20 12.59
N GLY A 69 7.70 22.22 11.85
CA GLY A 69 8.06 20.91 12.39
C GLY A 69 6.83 20.05 12.63
N PHE A 70 6.98 18.76 12.37
CA PHE A 70 6.09 17.75 12.91
C PHE A 70 6.17 17.83 14.45
N GLU A 71 5.51 18.81 15.06
CA GLU A 71 5.13 18.76 16.47
C GLU A 71 4.19 17.55 16.54
N GLY A 72 4.79 16.39 16.81
CA GLY A 72 4.10 15.25 17.37
C GLY A 72 3.42 15.75 18.63
N ASP A 73 2.17 16.17 18.47
CA ASP A 73 1.38 16.66 19.58
C ASP A 73 1.30 15.54 20.61
N GLY A 74 1.59 15.94 21.84
CA GLY A 74 2.38 15.13 22.74
C GLY A 74 1.71 13.83 23.17
N ASN A 75 2.53 12.79 23.30
CA ASN A 75 2.27 11.64 24.16
C ASN A 75 0.83 11.13 24.10
N LEU A 76 0.41 10.67 22.92
CA LEU A 76 -0.79 9.86 22.82
C LEU A 76 -0.53 8.56 23.60
N LEU A 77 -1.19 8.43 24.74
CA LEU A 77 -1.17 7.20 25.53
C LEU A 77 -2.11 6.21 24.85
N GLY A 78 -1.55 5.43 23.93
CA GLY A 78 -2.23 4.28 23.33
C GLY A 78 -2.48 3.18 24.36
N LYS A 79 -3.33 2.22 23.99
CA LYS A 79 -3.66 1.05 24.83
C LYS A 79 -2.42 0.22 25.22
N PHE A 80 -1.31 0.39 24.50
CA PHE A 80 -0.04 -0.31 24.70
C PHE A 80 1.12 0.57 25.20
N GLY A 81 0.92 1.88 25.38
CA GLY A 81 1.97 2.75 25.92
C GLY A 81 2.01 4.13 25.28
N LEU A 82 3.18 4.77 25.40
CA LEU A 82 3.46 6.07 24.82
C LEU A 82 3.79 5.89 23.34
N GLU A 83 2.94 6.40 22.46
CA GLU A 83 3.18 6.34 21.02
C GLU A 83 3.35 7.76 20.48
N ILE A 84 4.46 7.99 19.78
CA ILE A 84 4.75 9.26 19.11
C ILE A 84 4.58 9.00 17.63
N ARG A 85 3.46 9.46 17.06
CA ARG A 85 3.20 9.39 15.62
C ARG A 85 3.41 10.77 14.99
N ASP A 86 3.99 10.76 13.80
CA ASP A 86 4.04 11.95 12.96
C ASP A 86 2.63 12.18 12.38
N GLN A 87 2.04 13.32 12.69
CA GLN A 87 0.73 13.75 12.17
C GLN A 87 0.86 15.08 11.42
N GLY A 88 0.04 15.25 10.38
CA GLY A 88 0.00 16.45 9.55
C GLY A 88 -1.43 16.86 9.22
N THR A 89 -1.65 18.17 9.16
CA THR A 89 -2.92 18.74 8.67
C THR A 89 -2.75 19.20 7.23
N PHE A 90 -3.53 18.61 6.34
CA PHE A 90 -3.53 18.87 4.91
C PHE A 90 -4.82 19.57 4.51
N VAL A 91 -4.68 20.67 3.76
CA VAL A 91 -5.80 21.47 3.26
C VAL A 91 -5.86 21.33 1.74
N ILE A 92 -6.94 20.73 1.25
CA ILE A 92 -7.13 20.43 -0.17
C ILE A 92 -8.30 21.27 -0.73
N PRO A 93 -8.13 21.94 -1.89
CA PRO A 93 -9.23 22.65 -2.54
C PRO A 93 -10.28 21.66 -3.08
N LYS A 94 -11.56 21.89 -2.76
CA LYS A 94 -12.66 21.00 -3.17
C LYS A 94 -12.80 20.85 -4.67
N LYS A 95 -12.73 21.99 -5.38
CA LYS A 95 -12.87 22.03 -6.83
C LYS A 95 -11.78 21.22 -7.52
N ARG A 96 -10.55 21.25 -6.99
CA ARG A 96 -9.43 20.47 -7.52
C ARG A 96 -9.65 18.98 -7.28
N TRP A 97 -9.96 18.60 -6.05
CA TRP A 97 -10.23 17.21 -5.70
C TRP A 97 -11.37 16.62 -6.55
N HIS A 98 -12.48 17.34 -6.72
CA HIS A 98 -13.58 16.88 -7.56
C HIS A 98 -13.16 16.69 -9.03
N SER A 99 -12.39 17.64 -9.59
CA SER A 99 -11.97 17.57 -11.00
C SER A 99 -10.95 16.49 -11.31
N VAL A 100 -10.13 16.08 -10.33
CA VAL A 100 -9.04 15.13 -10.56
C VAL A 100 -9.36 13.77 -9.97
N VAL A 101 -9.87 13.73 -8.75
CA VAL A 101 -10.17 12.48 -8.04
C VAL A 101 -11.63 12.12 -8.30
N GLY A 102 -12.57 13.01 -7.97
CA GLY A 102 -14.01 12.71 -8.06
C GLY A 102 -14.48 12.26 -9.45
N GLU A 103 -14.12 12.99 -10.50
CA GLU A 103 -14.52 12.66 -11.89
C GLU A 103 -13.82 11.41 -12.43
N ASN A 104 -12.54 11.19 -12.12
CA ASN A 104 -11.81 10.03 -12.63
C ASN A 104 -12.13 8.74 -11.86
N LEU A 105 -12.39 8.84 -10.56
CA LEU A 105 -12.81 7.73 -9.73
C LEU A 105 -14.20 7.22 -10.13
N ASP A 106 -15.11 8.13 -10.54
CA ASP A 106 -16.45 7.77 -11.04
C ASP A 106 -16.38 6.87 -12.28
N ILE A 107 -15.41 7.16 -13.17
CA ILE A 107 -15.17 6.39 -14.40
C ILE A 107 -14.49 5.04 -14.09
N ALA A 108 -13.60 4.99 -13.10
CA ALA A 108 -12.81 3.80 -12.77
C ALA A 108 -13.55 2.78 -11.89
N LEU A 109 -14.33 3.22 -10.88
CA LEU A 109 -14.98 2.37 -9.87
C LEU A 109 -16.49 2.14 -10.09
N GLY A 110 -17.07 2.59 -11.21
CA GLY A 110 -18.45 2.24 -11.57
C GLY A 110 -19.54 2.90 -10.72
N ASN A 111 -19.44 4.21 -10.45
CA ASN A 111 -20.43 5.05 -9.73
C ASN A 111 -20.49 4.92 -8.19
N ASN A 112 -19.38 4.69 -7.50
CA ASN A 112 -19.31 5.04 -6.07
C ASN A 112 -18.83 6.49 -5.95
N ILE A 113 -19.78 7.43 -5.99
CA ILE A 113 -19.49 8.87 -5.89
C ILE A 113 -19.18 9.21 -4.43
N THR A 114 -17.93 9.02 -4.03
CA THR A 114 -17.44 9.66 -2.82
C THR A 114 -17.38 11.16 -3.12
N THR A 115 -18.29 11.95 -2.54
CA THR A 115 -18.32 13.42 -2.79
C THR A 115 -17.24 14.16 -1.99
N ILE A 116 -16.60 13.45 -1.06
CA ILE A 116 -15.60 13.96 -0.12
C ILE A 116 -14.42 12.98 -0.05
N PRO A 117 -13.21 13.44 0.33
CA PRO A 117 -12.13 12.56 0.75
C PRO A 117 -12.62 11.61 1.85
N SER A 118 -12.18 10.35 1.82
CA SER A 118 -12.57 9.36 2.83
C SER A 118 -11.45 9.06 3.81
N GLU A 119 -11.85 8.64 5.00
CA GLU A 119 -10.93 8.06 5.98
C GLU A 119 -10.36 6.75 5.44
N GLY A 120 -9.04 6.57 5.61
CA GLY A 120 -8.25 5.47 5.08
C GLY A 120 -7.60 5.73 3.72
N ASP A 121 -7.93 6.83 3.05
CA ASP A 121 -7.23 7.25 1.82
C ASP A 121 -5.80 7.71 2.15
N LEU A 122 -4.87 7.55 1.21
CA LEU A 122 -3.46 7.87 1.40
C LEU A 122 -3.04 9.14 0.65
N LEU A 123 -2.06 9.83 1.22
CA LEU A 123 -1.40 11.01 0.69
C LEU A 123 0.10 10.75 0.61
N TRP A 124 0.64 10.71 -0.59
CA TRP A 124 2.08 10.61 -0.82
C TRP A 124 2.70 12.00 -0.97
N MET A 125 3.65 12.30 -0.10
CA MET A 125 4.43 13.53 -0.15
C MET A 125 5.67 13.35 -1.03
N THR A 126 5.64 13.96 -2.22
CA THR A 126 6.73 13.89 -3.21
C THR A 126 8.06 14.51 -2.76
N MET A 127 8.05 15.32 -1.71
CA MET A 127 9.23 16.02 -1.19
C MET A 127 10.01 15.21 -0.15
N THR A 128 9.32 14.33 0.58
CA THR A 128 9.88 13.58 1.72
C THR A 128 9.81 12.07 1.54
N ASP A 129 9.19 11.61 0.45
CA ASP A 129 8.93 10.20 0.15
C ASP A 129 8.23 9.49 1.33
N ARG A 130 7.26 10.19 1.94
CA ARG A 130 6.46 9.68 3.06
C ARG A 130 5.00 9.56 2.66
N LEU A 131 4.39 8.50 3.14
CA LEU A 131 2.97 8.20 2.96
C LEU A 131 2.20 8.54 4.24
N PHE A 132 1.11 9.28 4.10
CA PHE A 132 0.22 9.63 5.21
C PHE A 132 -1.17 9.04 4.97
N GLU A 133 -1.76 8.45 6.00
CA GLU A 133 -3.13 7.94 6.00
C GLU A 133 -4.09 8.95 6.61
N ILE A 134 -5.16 9.27 5.90
CA ILE A 134 -6.19 10.20 6.36
C ILE A 134 -7.00 9.52 7.47
N LYS A 135 -6.85 9.98 8.71
CA LYS A 135 -7.59 9.48 9.87
C LYS A 135 -8.94 10.16 10.04
N TYR A 136 -8.99 11.45 9.74
CA TYR A 136 -10.22 12.21 9.93
C TYR A 136 -10.32 13.35 8.93
N VAL A 137 -11.53 13.53 8.43
CA VAL A 137 -11.90 14.61 7.53
C VAL A 137 -12.79 15.56 8.30
N GLU A 138 -12.32 16.79 8.54
CA GLU A 138 -13.08 17.72 9.36
C GLU A 138 -14.42 18.06 8.70
N PRO A 139 -15.56 17.77 9.37
CA PRO A 139 -16.86 18.16 8.87
C PRO A 139 -17.01 19.68 8.99
N LYS A 140 -17.74 20.28 8.05
CA LYS A 140 -18.02 21.72 8.05
C LYS A 140 -18.66 22.14 9.38
N LEU A 141 -18.01 23.05 10.10
CA LEU A 141 -18.65 23.74 11.22
C LEU A 141 -19.77 24.67 10.71
N PRO A 142 -20.94 24.75 11.37
CA PRO A 142 -22.14 25.39 10.82
C PRO A 142 -22.14 26.94 10.81
N PHE A 143 -21.03 27.62 11.09
CA PHE A 143 -20.99 29.08 11.31
C PHE A 143 -20.03 29.85 10.39
N TYR A 144 -20.05 29.55 9.09
CA TYR A 144 -19.35 30.36 8.10
C TYR A 144 -20.28 31.42 7.48
N GLN A 145 -19.71 32.61 7.20
CA GLN A 145 -20.44 33.67 6.50
C GLN A 145 -20.76 33.29 5.05
N MET A 146 -19.90 32.49 4.43
CA MET A 146 -20.15 31.76 3.20
C MET A 146 -20.79 30.43 3.60
N GLN A 147 -21.93 30.06 3.01
CA GLN A 147 -22.65 28.82 3.38
C GLN A 147 -21.82 27.53 3.16
N ASP A 148 -20.74 27.62 2.38
CA ASP A 148 -19.80 26.53 2.16
C ASP A 148 -18.34 26.99 2.24
N LEU A 149 -17.49 26.12 2.79
CA LEU A 149 -16.03 26.25 2.75
C LEU A 149 -15.52 25.74 1.39
N PRO A 150 -14.57 26.43 0.73
CA PRO A 150 -14.00 25.96 -0.54
C PRO A 150 -12.91 24.89 -0.38
N VAL A 151 -12.61 24.46 0.86
CA VAL A 151 -11.51 23.54 1.18
C VAL A 151 -11.97 22.36 2.04
N TYR A 152 -11.24 21.25 1.95
CA TYR A 152 -11.27 20.13 2.88
C TYR A 152 -10.04 20.21 3.78
N THR A 153 -10.25 20.14 5.09
CA THR A 153 -9.17 20.01 6.09
C THR A 153 -9.12 18.55 6.52
N LEU A 154 -7.95 17.93 6.35
CA LEU A 154 -7.71 16.52 6.60
C LEU A 154 -6.61 16.40 7.64
N THR A 155 -6.83 15.59 8.67
CA THR A 155 -5.77 15.18 9.60
C THR A 155 -5.30 13.79 9.20
N ALA A 156 -4.01 13.68 8.88
CA ALA A 156 -3.41 12.43 8.44
C ALA A 156 -2.20 12.08 9.30
N GLU A 157 -1.97 10.79 9.49
CA GLU A 157 -0.86 10.23 10.26
C GLU A 157 0.07 9.46 9.34
N LEU A 158 1.34 9.28 9.71
CA LEU A 158 2.27 8.44 8.94
C LEU A 158 1.66 7.03 8.77
N PHE A 159 1.59 6.56 7.53
CA PHE A 159 1.04 5.25 7.21
C PHE A 159 1.99 4.14 7.67
N GLU A 160 1.40 3.09 8.21
CA GLU A 160 2.10 1.88 8.61
C GLU A 160 1.64 0.75 7.69
N TYR A 161 2.61 0.11 7.03
CA TYR A 161 2.35 -1.00 6.12
C TYR A 161 1.85 -2.22 6.90
N ASN A 162 0.75 -2.82 6.44
CA ASN A 162 0.14 -4.01 7.00
C ASN A 162 -0.40 -4.89 5.85
N ASP A 163 0.51 -5.38 5.02
CA ASP A 163 0.26 -6.30 3.90
C ASP A 163 -0.78 -5.82 2.87
N GLN A 164 -0.94 -4.50 2.71
CA GLN A 164 -1.77 -3.96 1.64
C GLN A 164 -1.06 -4.06 0.28
N ASN A 165 -1.84 -4.28 -0.78
CA ASN A 165 -1.33 -4.34 -2.14
C ASN A 165 -1.29 -2.93 -2.76
N PHE A 166 -0.12 -2.55 -3.29
CA PHE A 166 0.09 -1.31 -4.03
C PHE A 166 0.34 -1.62 -5.51
N ASP A 167 -0.55 -1.13 -6.38
CA ASP A 167 -0.43 -1.22 -7.83
C ASP A 167 -0.96 0.07 -8.46
N THR A 168 -0.32 1.18 -8.11
CA THR A 168 -0.73 2.54 -8.52
C THR A 168 -0.18 2.93 -9.89
N GLY A 169 0.80 2.18 -10.41
CA GLY A 169 1.53 2.49 -11.64
C GLY A 169 2.62 3.55 -11.45
N MET A 170 2.85 4.02 -10.21
CA MET A 170 3.96 4.89 -9.85
C MET A 170 5.01 4.06 -9.10
N PRO A 171 6.20 3.83 -9.70
CA PRO A 171 7.21 2.95 -9.11
C PRO A 171 7.63 3.33 -7.69
N GLU A 172 7.63 4.63 -7.37
CA GLU A 172 8.01 5.14 -6.04
C GLU A 172 7.05 4.66 -4.94
N ILE A 173 5.75 4.59 -5.24
CA ILE A 173 4.72 4.14 -4.31
C ILE A 173 4.67 2.61 -4.30
N ASP A 174 4.73 1.97 -5.47
CA ASP A 174 4.62 0.52 -5.58
C ASP A 174 5.83 -0.20 -4.94
N ASN A 175 7.00 0.46 -4.88
CA ASN A 175 8.18 -0.05 -4.18
C ASN A 175 8.02 -0.14 -2.66
N ILE A 176 7.05 0.57 -2.05
CA ILE A 176 6.81 0.51 -0.60
C ILE A 176 6.50 -0.93 -0.17
N GLU A 177 5.69 -1.63 -0.95
CA GLU A 177 5.41 -3.05 -0.72
C GLU A 177 6.70 -3.89 -0.79
N LEU A 178 7.55 -3.65 -1.79
CA LEU A 178 8.82 -4.39 -1.94
C LEU A 178 9.80 -4.14 -0.78
N MET A 179 9.70 -2.99 -0.12
CA MET A 179 10.61 -2.57 0.96
C MET A 179 10.15 -2.98 2.34
N HIS A 180 8.84 -3.06 2.57
CA HIS A 180 8.26 -3.25 3.89
C HIS A 180 7.50 -4.57 4.07
N ALA A 181 7.15 -5.27 2.99
CA ALA A 181 6.53 -6.59 3.08
C ALA A 181 7.54 -7.66 3.54
N ASN A 182 7.01 -8.69 4.19
CA ASN A 182 7.78 -9.91 4.47
C ASN A 182 8.16 -10.57 3.15
N SER A 183 9.44 -10.90 3.02
CA SER A 183 10.02 -11.54 1.86
C SER A 183 10.18 -13.04 2.08
N TYR A 184 10.34 -13.77 0.98
CA TYR A 184 10.47 -15.21 0.94
C TYR A 184 11.53 -15.53 -0.10
N SER A 185 12.59 -16.22 0.33
CA SER A 185 13.78 -16.40 -0.51
C SER A 185 13.84 -17.83 -1.07
N TYR A 186 14.13 -17.93 -2.36
CA TYR A 186 14.14 -19.19 -3.09
C TYR A 186 15.35 -19.30 -4.00
N THR A 187 15.96 -20.49 -4.04
CA THR A 187 16.92 -20.83 -5.10
C THR A 187 16.18 -21.37 -6.31
N THR A 188 16.36 -20.70 -7.45
CA THR A 188 15.79 -21.11 -8.72
C THR A 188 16.86 -21.52 -9.73
N ILE A 189 16.50 -22.48 -10.58
CA ILE A 189 17.33 -22.87 -11.73
C ILE A 189 16.61 -22.55 -13.02
N ALA A 190 17.38 -22.14 -14.03
CA ALA A 190 16.88 -21.87 -15.36
C ALA A 190 17.84 -22.43 -16.42
N ALA A 191 17.31 -22.69 -17.62
CA ALA A 191 18.14 -23.02 -18.77
C ALA A 191 19.08 -21.85 -19.11
N ALA A 192 20.29 -22.15 -19.57
CA ALA A 192 21.27 -21.11 -19.90
C ALA A 192 20.72 -20.13 -20.96
N ASN A 193 20.98 -18.82 -20.77
CA ASN A 193 20.53 -17.72 -21.63
C ASN A 193 19.01 -17.54 -21.73
N THR A 194 18.30 -17.79 -20.64
CA THR A 194 16.88 -17.41 -20.48
C THR A 194 16.76 -15.94 -20.05
N ASN A 195 15.58 -15.35 -20.26
CA ASN A 195 15.29 -14.02 -19.74
C ASN A 195 15.37 -14.03 -18.21
N ASP A 196 15.76 -12.90 -17.64
CA ASP A 196 15.78 -12.67 -16.20
C ASP A 196 14.43 -12.12 -15.74
N PHE A 197 14.16 -12.23 -14.43
CA PHE A 197 12.98 -11.59 -13.86
C PHE A 197 13.20 -10.08 -13.75
N GLU A 198 12.13 -9.31 -13.89
CA GLU A 198 12.10 -7.88 -13.66
C GLU A 198 11.66 -7.61 -12.21
N ILE A 199 12.36 -6.72 -11.50
CA ILE A 199 11.99 -6.33 -10.13
C ILE A 199 10.62 -5.65 -10.16
N GLY A 200 9.74 -6.01 -9.23
CA GLY A 200 8.36 -5.55 -9.14
C GLY A 200 7.38 -6.32 -10.02
N GLU A 201 7.83 -7.29 -10.84
CA GLU A 201 6.90 -8.08 -11.65
C GLU A 201 6.13 -9.12 -10.83
N PHE A 202 4.90 -9.41 -11.24
CA PHE A 202 4.14 -10.54 -10.71
C PHE A 202 4.66 -11.86 -11.30
N VAL A 203 4.92 -12.81 -10.42
CA VAL A 203 5.22 -14.21 -10.77
C VAL A 203 4.08 -15.10 -10.31
N HIS A 204 3.87 -16.19 -11.02
CA HIS A 204 2.88 -17.18 -10.65
C HIS A 204 3.45 -18.60 -10.69
N GLN A 205 3.00 -19.43 -9.76
CA GLN A 205 3.30 -20.86 -9.72
C GLN A 205 2.00 -21.65 -9.58
N TRP A 206 1.81 -22.66 -10.42
CA TRP A 206 0.62 -23.50 -10.34
C TRP A 206 0.62 -24.38 -9.08
N THR A 207 -0.49 -24.39 -8.32
CA THR A 207 -0.64 -25.17 -7.08
C THR A 207 -0.79 -26.67 -7.31
N GLY A 208 -1.15 -27.08 -8.53
CA GLY A 208 -1.53 -28.46 -8.85
C GLY A 208 -3.04 -28.70 -8.92
N LEU A 209 -3.84 -27.68 -8.59
CA LEU A 209 -5.30 -27.73 -8.62
C LEU A 209 -5.87 -26.85 -9.73
N THR A 210 -7.08 -27.19 -10.16
CA THR A 210 -7.87 -26.41 -11.12
C THR A 210 -9.23 -26.10 -10.52
N ASP A 211 -9.78 -24.94 -10.84
CA ASP A 211 -11.15 -24.58 -10.47
C ASP A 211 -12.19 -25.45 -11.22
N ASP A 212 -13.46 -25.28 -10.85
CA ASP A 212 -14.60 -25.96 -11.49
C ASP A 212 -14.77 -25.61 -12.98
N GLY A 213 -14.16 -24.51 -13.44
CA GLY A 213 -14.08 -24.07 -14.83
C GLY A 213 -12.88 -24.62 -15.60
N GLY A 214 -11.99 -25.39 -14.96
CA GLY A 214 -10.76 -25.93 -15.55
C GLY A 214 -9.61 -24.92 -15.62
N THR A 215 -9.69 -23.79 -14.93
CA THR A 215 -8.60 -22.80 -14.83
C THR A 215 -7.64 -23.21 -13.72
N ASN A 216 -6.33 -23.15 -13.99
CA ASN A 216 -5.31 -23.41 -12.99
C ASN A 216 -5.41 -22.44 -11.81
N ILE A 217 -5.35 -22.97 -10.59
CA ILE A 217 -5.21 -22.18 -9.37
C ILE A 217 -3.71 -21.93 -9.16
N ASN A 218 -3.31 -20.66 -9.07
CA ASN A 218 -1.91 -20.27 -8.99
C ASN A 218 -1.63 -19.57 -7.66
N ILE A 219 -0.42 -19.75 -7.15
CA ILE A 219 0.19 -18.85 -6.18
C ILE A 219 0.73 -17.66 -6.96
N ILE A 220 0.39 -16.45 -6.55
CA ILE A 220 0.83 -15.19 -7.12
C ILE A 220 1.71 -14.49 -6.09
N SER A 221 2.83 -13.90 -6.54
CA SER A 221 3.75 -13.16 -5.69
C SER A 221 4.46 -12.08 -6.50
N LYS A 222 5.05 -11.07 -5.86
CA LYS A 222 5.86 -10.05 -6.54
C LYS A 222 7.36 -10.32 -6.35
N VAL A 223 8.16 -10.06 -7.38
CA VAL A 223 9.62 -10.19 -7.30
C VAL A 223 10.21 -8.96 -6.63
N ALA A 224 10.68 -9.07 -5.38
CA ALA A 224 11.32 -7.98 -4.66
C ALA A 224 12.81 -7.84 -5.02
N ALA A 225 13.50 -8.96 -5.18
CA ALA A 225 14.89 -8.93 -5.61
C ALA A 225 15.26 -10.18 -6.40
N TYR A 226 16.32 -10.02 -7.17
CA TYR A 226 16.81 -11.05 -8.06
C TYR A 226 18.33 -11.01 -8.17
N GLU A 227 18.99 -12.10 -7.79
CA GLU A 227 20.44 -12.22 -7.83
C GLU A 227 20.89 -13.46 -8.63
N LYS A 228 21.90 -13.26 -9.47
CA LYS A 228 22.54 -14.33 -10.22
C LYS A 228 23.73 -14.89 -9.45
N VAL A 229 23.59 -16.12 -8.96
CA VAL A 229 24.65 -16.84 -8.24
C VAL A 229 25.63 -17.50 -9.21
N ASP A 230 25.12 -18.11 -10.27
CA ASP A 230 25.92 -18.74 -11.34
C ASP A 230 25.17 -18.66 -12.70
N THR A 231 25.70 -19.31 -13.74
CA THR A 231 25.18 -19.31 -15.10
C THR A 231 23.75 -19.87 -15.20
N THR A 232 23.38 -20.79 -14.30
CA THR A 232 22.08 -21.49 -14.29
C THR A 232 21.32 -21.36 -12.97
N THR A 233 21.96 -20.83 -11.92
CA THR A 233 21.42 -20.79 -10.55
C THR A 233 21.27 -19.36 -10.08
N TYR A 234 20.14 -19.07 -9.45
CA TYR A 234 19.70 -17.72 -9.11
C TYR A 234 18.98 -17.73 -7.77
N THR A 235 19.11 -16.64 -7.03
CA THR A 235 18.33 -16.38 -5.82
C THR A 235 17.23 -15.39 -6.18
N VAL A 236 15.98 -15.75 -5.88
CA VAL A 236 14.81 -14.90 -6.09
C VAL A 236 14.22 -14.61 -4.72
N MET A 237 13.89 -13.35 -4.46
CA MET A 237 13.11 -12.95 -3.29
C MET A 237 11.71 -12.53 -3.75
N LEU A 238 10.71 -13.13 -3.14
CA LEU A 238 9.30 -12.92 -3.44
C LEU A 238 8.62 -12.28 -2.24
N VAL A 239 7.67 -11.38 -2.48
CA VAL A 239 6.87 -10.75 -1.42
C VAL A 239 5.38 -10.94 -1.71
N SER A 240 4.58 -10.83 -0.64
CA SER A 240 3.12 -10.90 -0.67
C SER A 240 2.57 -12.16 -1.39
N PRO A 241 3.01 -13.38 -1.04
CA PRO A 241 2.52 -14.58 -1.72
C PRO A 241 1.08 -14.89 -1.32
N HIS A 242 0.19 -14.96 -2.29
CA HIS A 242 -1.21 -15.29 -2.08
C HIS A 242 -1.77 -16.19 -3.19
N GLN A 243 -2.82 -16.94 -2.90
CA GLN A 243 -3.51 -17.72 -3.92
C GLN A 243 -4.32 -16.81 -4.85
N SER A 244 -4.44 -17.20 -6.12
CA SER A 244 -5.26 -16.52 -7.11
C SER A 244 -6.75 -16.53 -6.73
N THR A 245 -7.48 -15.50 -7.15
CA THR A 245 -8.90 -15.27 -6.80
C THR A 245 -9.85 -16.39 -7.26
N ASN A 246 -9.46 -17.23 -8.22
CA ASN A 246 -10.23 -18.41 -8.64
C ASN A 246 -10.13 -19.59 -7.66
N GLY A 247 -9.29 -19.49 -6.63
CA GLY A 247 -9.28 -20.40 -5.49
C GLY A 247 -9.85 -19.74 -4.23
N ASP A 248 -9.15 -19.87 -3.11
CA ASP A 248 -9.52 -19.33 -1.80
C ASP A 248 -8.95 -17.93 -1.52
N GLY A 249 -8.00 -17.45 -2.34
CA GLY A 249 -7.36 -16.14 -2.15
C GLY A 249 -6.52 -16.03 -0.88
N THR A 250 -6.30 -17.15 -0.17
CA THR A 250 -5.59 -17.16 1.09
C THR A 250 -4.09 -17.06 0.88
N PHE A 251 -3.39 -16.66 1.95
CA PHE A 251 -1.93 -16.70 1.98
C PHE A 251 -1.46 -18.12 1.64
N MET A 252 -0.58 -18.22 0.65
CA MET A 252 0.00 -19.49 0.21
C MET A 252 1.37 -19.24 -0.41
N GLU A 253 2.40 -19.86 0.15
CA GLU A 253 3.78 -19.71 -0.30
C GLU A 253 4.09 -20.54 -1.56
N ASN A 254 5.11 -20.10 -2.29
CA ASN A 254 5.67 -20.88 -3.38
C ASN A 254 6.37 -22.12 -2.83
N SER A 255 6.25 -23.22 -3.56
CA SER A 255 6.77 -24.52 -3.11
C SER A 255 7.82 -25.08 -4.06
N VAL A 256 8.80 -25.78 -3.48
CA VAL A 256 9.76 -26.56 -4.25
C VAL A 256 9.04 -27.70 -4.96
N HIS A 257 9.11 -27.75 -6.29
CA HIS A 257 8.50 -28.83 -7.06
C HIS A 257 9.21 -29.06 -8.39
N ALA A 258 9.28 -30.33 -8.82
CA ALA A 258 10.01 -30.74 -10.02
C ALA A 258 9.38 -30.26 -11.34
N THR A 259 8.05 -30.05 -11.36
CA THR A 259 7.31 -29.72 -12.60
C THR A 259 6.55 -28.39 -12.54
N ARG A 260 6.42 -27.77 -11.35
CA ARG A 260 5.68 -26.51 -11.20
C ARG A 260 6.68 -25.37 -11.29
N LEU A 261 6.71 -24.74 -12.46
CA LEU A 261 7.59 -23.63 -12.73
C LEU A 261 7.01 -22.34 -12.13
N LEU A 262 7.90 -21.50 -11.63
CA LEU A 262 7.65 -20.10 -11.34
C LEU A 262 7.76 -19.32 -12.65
N VAL A 263 6.71 -18.60 -13.03
CA VAL A 263 6.60 -17.92 -14.32
C VAL A 263 6.35 -16.43 -14.11
N GLY A 264 7.18 -15.58 -14.71
CA GLY A 264 7.05 -14.12 -14.69
C GLY A 264 6.02 -13.64 -15.71
N GLN A 265 5.16 -12.73 -15.29
CA GLN A 265 4.07 -12.21 -16.12
C GLN A 265 4.55 -11.23 -17.19
N SER A 266 5.55 -10.39 -16.87
CA SER A 266 6.09 -9.38 -17.79
C SER A 266 7.27 -9.92 -18.59
N SER A 267 8.22 -10.57 -17.90
CA SER A 267 9.45 -11.09 -18.51
C SER A 267 9.23 -12.38 -19.32
N GLY A 268 8.14 -13.11 -19.05
CA GLY A 268 7.89 -14.44 -19.60
C GLY A 268 8.91 -15.50 -19.13
N SER A 269 9.76 -15.16 -18.16
CA SER A 269 10.80 -16.01 -17.63
C SER A 269 10.17 -17.18 -16.87
N SER A 270 10.66 -18.40 -17.10
CA SER A 270 10.17 -19.59 -16.39
C SER A 270 11.32 -20.31 -15.71
N ARG A 271 11.17 -20.58 -14.42
CA ARG A 271 12.24 -21.12 -13.56
C ARG A 271 11.70 -22.19 -12.63
N GLN A 272 12.55 -23.16 -12.31
CA GLN A 272 12.20 -24.20 -11.34
C GLN A 272 12.74 -23.81 -9.97
N ILE A 273 11.88 -23.77 -8.96
CA ILE A 273 12.28 -23.62 -7.56
C ILE A 273 12.90 -24.95 -7.09
N THR A 274 14.14 -24.90 -6.61
CA THR A 274 14.91 -26.09 -6.21
C THR A 274 15.16 -26.15 -4.71
N VAL A 275 15.31 -25.00 -4.07
CA VAL A 275 15.51 -24.89 -2.62
C VAL A 275 14.68 -23.74 -2.10
N ASP A 276 13.98 -23.98 -1.00
CA ASP A 276 13.38 -22.96 -0.16
C ASP A 276 14.43 -22.52 0.87
N LEU A 277 14.72 -21.22 0.89
CA LEU A 277 15.68 -20.61 1.81
C LEU A 277 14.98 -19.80 2.91
N THR A 278 13.64 -19.72 2.87
CA THR A 278 12.81 -19.03 3.86
C THR A 278 13.15 -19.53 5.27
N GLY A 279 13.43 -18.62 6.20
CA GLY A 279 13.78 -18.92 7.59
C GLY A 279 15.11 -19.65 7.83
N THR A 280 15.82 -20.10 6.79
CA THR A 280 17.03 -20.95 6.92
C THR A 280 18.32 -20.14 6.89
N VAL A 281 18.30 -18.96 6.27
CA VAL A 281 19.42 -18.03 6.17
C VAL A 281 18.86 -16.63 6.47
N LYS A 282 19.64 -15.73 7.08
CA LYS A 282 19.29 -14.31 7.19
C LYS A 282 19.10 -13.74 5.78
N THR A 283 17.87 -13.81 5.25
CA THR A 283 17.56 -13.41 3.89
C THR A 283 16.38 -12.46 3.85
N GLU A 284 16.25 -11.61 4.86
CA GLU A 284 15.29 -10.52 4.83
C GLU A 284 16.07 -9.22 4.98
N TYR A 285 16.06 -8.42 3.91
CA TYR A 285 16.49 -7.03 3.93
C TYR A 285 15.41 -6.18 4.59
N ASN A 286 15.07 -6.49 5.85
CA ASN A 286 14.38 -5.50 6.66
C ASN A 286 15.37 -4.32 6.79
N LEU A 287 15.08 -3.20 6.12
CA LEU A 287 15.99 -2.04 6.10
C LEU A 287 16.16 -1.42 7.49
N ASP A 288 15.32 -1.81 8.45
CA ASP A 288 15.49 -1.44 9.83
C ASP A 288 16.70 -2.18 10.45
N ALA A 289 17.78 -1.41 10.64
CA ALA A 289 19.02 -1.89 11.25
C ALA A 289 18.85 -2.37 12.71
N PHE A 290 17.68 -2.13 13.34
CA PHE A 290 17.34 -2.58 14.68
C PHE A 290 16.31 -3.71 14.72
N ALA A 291 15.87 -4.21 13.56
CA ALA A 291 14.98 -5.36 13.51
C ALA A 291 15.76 -6.65 13.84
N ASP A 292 15.52 -7.18 15.04
CA ASP A 292 16.09 -8.45 15.52
C ASP A 292 15.13 -9.65 15.32
N ASN A 293 14.01 -9.45 14.61
CA ASN A 293 12.98 -10.48 14.41
C ASN A 293 13.57 -11.78 13.83
N ASP A 294 14.45 -11.68 12.84
CA ASP A 294 15.13 -12.83 12.23
C ASP A 294 16.00 -13.61 13.23
N GLU A 295 16.63 -12.91 14.19
CA GLU A 295 17.42 -13.56 15.23
C GLU A 295 16.52 -14.30 16.22
N PHE A 296 15.35 -13.71 16.53
CA PHE A 296 14.36 -14.36 17.37
C PHE A 296 13.71 -15.59 16.70
N GLU A 297 13.40 -15.53 15.41
CA GLU A 297 12.87 -16.69 14.67
C GLU A 297 13.92 -17.80 14.56
N LEU A 298 15.16 -17.49 14.19
CA LEU A 298 16.24 -18.48 14.04
C LEU A 298 16.62 -19.15 15.38
N GLU A 299 16.70 -18.37 16.46
CA GLU A 299 16.97 -18.92 17.80
C GLU A 299 15.73 -19.66 18.34
N GLY A 300 14.53 -19.18 18.03
CA GLY A 300 13.25 -19.79 18.40
C GLY A 300 13.09 -21.21 17.86
N ASP A 301 13.44 -21.43 16.60
CA ASP A 301 13.44 -22.76 15.95
C ASP A 301 14.42 -23.74 16.62
N SER A 302 15.50 -23.25 17.22
CA SER A 302 16.42 -24.09 17.99
C SER A 302 15.86 -24.48 19.37
N ILE A 303 14.88 -23.75 19.90
CA ILE A 303 14.32 -23.97 21.24
C ILE A 303 13.07 -24.84 21.19
N ILE A 304 12.20 -24.68 20.18
CA ILE A 304 10.93 -25.42 20.07
C ILE A 304 10.79 -26.02 18.67
N ASP A 305 10.86 -27.35 18.59
CA ASP A 305 10.60 -28.12 17.36
C ASP A 305 9.09 -28.28 17.15
N PHE A 306 8.53 -27.56 16.18
CA PHE A 306 7.13 -27.66 15.76
C PHE A 306 6.89 -28.72 14.68
N SER A 307 7.90 -29.51 14.30
CA SER A 307 7.69 -30.58 13.34
C SER A 307 6.74 -31.64 13.91
N GLU A 308 5.79 -32.12 13.09
CA GLU A 308 4.81 -33.14 13.48
C GLU A 308 5.42 -34.55 13.65
N VAL A 309 6.74 -34.67 13.84
CA VAL A 309 7.37 -35.96 14.12
C VAL A 309 7.30 -36.18 15.62
N ASN A 310 6.51 -37.17 16.03
CA ASN A 310 6.37 -37.58 17.41
C ASN A 310 7.77 -37.77 18.06
N PRO A 311 8.17 -36.91 19.01
CA PRO A 311 9.50 -36.99 19.62
C PRO A 311 9.64 -38.18 20.57
N PHE A 312 8.55 -38.94 20.81
CA PHE A 312 8.51 -40.08 21.72
C PHE A 312 8.18 -41.41 21.05
N GLY A 313 8.24 -41.53 19.73
CA GLY A 313 8.22 -42.85 19.11
C GLY A 313 7.99 -42.86 17.61
N ASP A 314 9.00 -43.34 16.89
CA ASP A 314 8.79 -44.21 15.73
C ASP A 314 8.79 -45.68 16.20
N PRO A 315 8.04 -46.59 15.55
CA PRO A 315 8.11 -48.03 15.81
C PRO A 315 9.44 -48.69 15.45
#